data_AF-D0AB03-F1
#
_entry.id   AF-D0AB03-F1
#
_cell.length_a   1.000
_cell.length_b   1.000
_cell.length_c   1.000
_cell.angle_alpha   90.00
_cell.angle_beta   90.00
_cell.angle_gamma   90.00
#
_symmetry.space_group_name_H-M   'P 1'
#
loop_
_entity.id
_entity.type
_entity.pdbx_description
1 polymer ?
#
loop_
_entity_poly.entity_id
_entity_poly.type
_entity_poly.pdbx_seq_one_letter_code
_entity_poly.pdbx_strand_id
1 'polypeptide(L)' 'TDYHMNLRHFYVFAAYFGLTVAWCLPKPLPKGTEDNDQRATIPSLSA' A
#
# COMPACT_ATOMS: atom_id res chain seq x y z
N THR A 1 -33.27 -15.06 7.38
CA THR A 1 -33.05 -13.60 7.35
C THR A 1 -31.95 -13.15 8.30
N ASP A 2 -31.77 -13.83 9.45
CA ASP A 2 -30.75 -13.49 10.46
C ASP A 2 -29.30 -13.71 10.00
N TYR A 3 -29.00 -14.86 9.38
CA TYR A 3 -27.67 -15.18 8.83
C TYR A 3 -27.12 -14.12 7.87
N HIS A 4 -27.98 -13.53 7.04
CA HIS A 4 -27.58 -12.52 6.06
C HIS A 4 -27.21 -11.18 6.74
N MET A 5 -27.88 -10.84 7.85
CA MET A 5 -27.53 -9.67 8.65
C MET A 5 -26.20 -9.89 9.36
N ASN A 6 -25.99 -11.06 9.99
CA ASN A 6 -24.72 -11.40 10.64
C ASN A 6 -23.53 -11.35 9.67
N LEU A 7 -23.72 -11.85 8.44
CA LEU A 7 -22.69 -11.82 7.41
C LEU A 7 -22.32 -10.39 7.00
N ARG A 8 -23.30 -9.50 6.84
CA ARG A 8 -23.03 -8.09 6.55
C ARG A 8 -22.27 -7.39 7.67
N HIS A 9 -22.65 -7.62 8.92
CA HIS A 9 -21.92 -7.04 10.06
C HIS A 9 -20.47 -7.53 10.10
N PHE A 10 -20.25 -8.81 9.82
CA PHE A 10 -18.91 -9.37 9.73
C PHE A 10 -18.08 -8.73 8.60
N TYR A 11 -18.62 -8.62 7.38
CA TYR A 11 -17.90 -8.00 6.26
C TYR A 11 -17.58 -6.52 6.51
N VAL A 12 -18.55 -5.78 7.05
CA VAL A 12 -18.36 -4.36 7.40
C VAL A 12 -17.27 -4.24 8.47
N PHE A 13 -17.33 -5.03 9.53
CA PHE A 13 -16.31 -5.07 10.57
C PHE A 13 -14.93 -5.38 10.00
N ALA A 14 -14.80 -6.45 9.20
CA ALA A 14 -13.54 -6.87 8.63
C ALA A 14 -12.92 -5.81 7.70
N ALA A 15 -13.74 -5.12 6.90
CA ALA A 15 -13.26 -4.06 6.01
C ALA A 15 -12.69 -2.86 6.77
N TYR A 16 -13.42 -2.35 7.77
CA TYR A 16 -12.96 -1.21 8.58
C TYR A 16 -11.77 -1.58 9.47
N PHE A 17 -11.79 -2.77 10.06
CA PHE A 17 -10.67 -3.29 10.86
C PHE A 17 -9.42 -3.43 10.00
N GLY A 18 -9.53 -4.08 8.84
CA GLY A 18 -8.41 -4.25 7.90
C GLY A 18 -7.84 -2.93 7.40
N LEU A 19 -8.71 -1.94 7.10
CA LEU A 19 -8.27 -0.60 6.69
C LEU A 19 -7.50 0.11 7.81
N THR A 20 -8.00 0.05 9.04
CA THR A 20 -7.35 0.66 10.20
C THR A 20 -5.99 0.02 10.46
N VAL A 21 -5.93 -1.32 10.45
CA VAL A 21 -4.68 -2.06 10.60
C VAL A 21 -3.70 -1.73 9.48
N ALA A 22 -4.14 -1.69 8.22
CA ALA A 22 -3.29 -1.33 7.09
C ALA A 22 -2.72 0.10 7.19
N TRP A 23 -3.44 1.02 7.83
CA TRP A 23 -2.98 2.39 8.07
C TRP A 23 -2.01 2.50 9.25
N CYS A 24 -2.20 1.68 10.29
CA CYS A 24 -1.31 1.61 11.44
C CYS A 24 -0.01 0.86 11.15
N LEU A 25 -0.05 -0.09 10.21
CA LEU A 25 1.14 -0.79 9.80
C LEU A 25 2.04 0.17 8.99
N PRO A 26 3.36 0.19 9.25
CA PRO A 26 4.29 0.87 8.39
C PRO A 26 4.07 0.38 6.96
N LYS A 27 4.02 1.31 6.00
CA LYS A 27 3.93 0.93 4.58
C LYS A 27 5.01 -0.12 4.32
N PRO A 28 4.67 -1.28 3.75
CA PRO A 28 5.68 -2.24 3.37
C PRO A 28 6.70 -1.50 2.52
N LEU A 29 7.97 -1.58 2.91
CA LEU A 29 9.08 -1.01 2.16
C LEU A 29 8.84 -1.36 0.69
N PRO A 30 8.77 -0.39 -0.25
CA PRO A 30 8.57 -0.70 -1.64
C PRO A 30 9.56 -1.80 -1.99
N LYS A 31 9.05 -2.99 -2.37
CA LYS A 31 9.88 -4.12 -2.78
C LYS A 31 10.65 -3.64 -4.00
N GLY A 32 11.89 -3.19 -3.78
CA GLY A 32 12.73 -2.61 -4.80
C GLY A 32 11.99 -1.58 -5.65
N THR A 33 11.94 -0.33 -5.19
CA THR A 33 12.38 0.70 -6.14
C THR A 33 13.79 0.27 -6.53
N GLU A 34 13.91 -0.45 -7.65
CA GLU A 34 15.07 -0.25 -8.50
C GLU A 34 15.23 1.26 -8.55
N ASP A 35 16.32 1.67 -7.96
CA ASP A 35 16.90 3.00 -8.01
C ASP A 35 17.09 3.36 -9.50
N ASN A 36 15.99 3.69 -10.16
CA ASN A 36 15.94 4.04 -11.59
C ASN A 36 15.57 5.52 -11.75
N ASP A 37 15.83 6.32 -10.72
CA ASP A 37 15.92 7.78 -10.81
C ASP A 37 17.33 8.28 -10.41
N GLN A 38 18.31 7.39 -10.26
CA GLN A 38 19.73 7.74 -10.20
C GLN A 38 20.45 7.50 -11.54
N ARG A 39 19.76 7.73 -12.66
CA ARG A 39 20.45 8.29 -13.83
C ARG A 39 20.58 9.79 -13.62
N ALA A 40 21.51 10.17 -12.75
CA ALA A 40 22.15 11.47 -12.87
C ALA A 40 22.80 11.48 -14.27
N THR A 41 22.08 12.06 -15.23
CA THR A 41 22.59 12.40 -16.56
C THR A 41 23.88 13.18 -16.34
N ILE A 42 25.01 12.50 -16.51
CA ILE A 42 26.31 13.15 -16.63
C ILE A 42 26.14 14.16 -17.77
N PRO A 43 26.26 15.48 -17.53
CA PRO A 43 26.38 16.39 -18.65
C PRO A 43 27.73 16.07 -19.27
N SER A 44 27.72 15.52 -20.49
CA SER A 44 28.93 15.42 -21.30
C SER A 44 29.44 16.85 -21.54
N LEU A 45 30.44 17.27 -20.77
CA LEU A 45 31.21 18.48 -21.08
C LEU A 45 32.17 18.10 -22.20
N SER A 46 31.72 18.29 -23.44
CA SER A 46 32.62 18.48 -24.57
C SER A 46 33.16 19.91 -24.51
N ALA A 47 34.45 20.05 -24.16
CA ALA A 47 35.26 21.23 -24.41
C ALA A 47 36.70 20.79 -24.64
#